data_AF-A0A4R3MHZ4-F1
#
_entry.id   AF-A0A4R3MHZ4-F1
#
_cell.length_a   1.000
_cell.length_b   1.000
_cell.length_c   1.000
_cell.angle_alpha   90.00
_cell.angle_beta   90.00
_cell.angle_gamma   90.00
#
_symmetry.space_group_name_H-M   'P 1'
#
loop_
_entity.id
_entity.type
_entity.pdbx_description
1 polymer ?
#
loop_
_entity_poly.entity_id
_entity_poly.type
_entity_poly.pdbx_seq_one_letter_code
_entity_poly.pdbx_strand_id
1 'polypeptide(L)'
;MLHSFNLILAGAGMVAVTGSILLELNAVDIFAITFAGFIIAATAAPYALLAALSRQVDSDVARIVCGLGLAALSAFWIWAFGAVFWWNPTPDAQDGLALIVFPALMIAGAGAVAIIAWLIARFA
;
A
#
# COMPACT_ATOMS: atom_id res chain seq x y z
N MET A 1 -12.05 -18.28 -5.34
CA MET A 1 -10.70 -18.42 -4.72
C MET A 1 -9.87 -17.14 -4.85
N LEU A 2 -9.72 -16.57 -6.06
CA LEU A 2 -8.97 -15.32 -6.28
C LEU A 2 -9.42 -14.14 -5.41
N HIS A 3 -10.72 -13.98 -5.21
CA HIS A 3 -11.27 -12.94 -4.33
C HIS A 3 -10.76 -13.03 -2.89
N SER A 4 -10.87 -14.21 -2.29
CA SER A 4 -10.39 -14.47 -0.93
C SER A 4 -8.89 -14.26 -0.82
N PHE A 5 -8.13 -14.67 -1.83
CA PHE A 5 -6.69 -14.43 -1.89
C PHE A 5 -6.35 -12.94 -1.91
N ASN A 6 -7.01 -12.15 -2.76
CA ASN A 6 -6.79 -10.70 -2.82
C ASN A 6 -7.17 -10.01 -1.51
N LEU A 7 -8.22 -10.44 -0.83
CA LEU A 7 -8.57 -9.92 0.50
C LEU A 7 -7.50 -10.23 1.55
N ILE A 8 -6.96 -11.46 1.54
CA ILE A 8 -5.86 -11.84 2.44
C ILE A 8 -4.63 -11.00 2.15
N LEU A 9 -4.29 -10.82 0.88
CA LEU A 9 -3.12 -10.03 0.48
C LEU A 9 -3.26 -8.56 0.85
N ALA A 10 -4.44 -7.97 0.64
CA ALA A 10 -4.74 -6.61 1.08
C ALA A 10 -4.67 -6.47 2.59
N GLY A 11 -5.25 -7.42 3.33
CA GLY A 11 -5.20 -7.46 4.79
C GLY A 11 -3.75 -7.54 5.31
N ALA A 12 -2.95 -8.46 4.76
CA ALA A 12 -1.55 -8.60 5.10
C ALA A 12 -0.75 -7.33 4.80
N GLY A 13 -0.97 -6.73 3.62
CA GLY A 13 -0.34 -5.47 3.24
C GLY A 13 -0.68 -4.31 4.19
N MET A 14 -1.96 -4.15 4.54
CA MET A 14 -2.43 -3.14 5.51
C MET A 14 -1.82 -3.34 6.90
N VAL A 15 -1.74 -4.59 7.36
CA VAL A 15 -1.09 -4.91 8.64
C VAL A 15 0.40 -4.60 8.60
N ALA A 16 1.08 -4.92 7.49
CA ALA A 16 2.51 -4.66 7.32
C ALA A 16 2.83 -3.16 7.36
N VAL A 17 2.09 -2.32 6.62
CA VAL A 17 2.29 -0.85 6.64
C VAL A 17 1.97 -0.26 8.00
N THR A 18 0.88 -0.69 8.63
CA THR A 18 0.47 -0.17 9.94
C THR A 18 1.50 -0.54 11.00
N GLY A 19 1.93 -1.81 11.03
CA GLY A 19 2.93 -2.31 11.97
C GLY A 19 4.27 -1.62 11.80
N SER A 20 4.75 -1.47 10.56
CA SER A 20 6.04 -0.82 10.30
C SER A 20 6.03 0.65 10.70
N ILE A 21 4.97 1.40 10.40
CA ILE A 21 4.85 2.81 10.79
C ILE A 21 4.80 2.94 12.31
N LEU A 22 3.99 2.13 13.00
CA LEU A 22 3.90 2.18 14.47
C LEU A 22 5.23 1.86 15.17
N LEU A 23 6.01 0.92 14.62
CA LEU A 23 7.32 0.59 15.16
C LEU A 23 8.30 1.76 15.03
N GLU A 24 8.35 2.41 13.87
CA GLU A 24 9.22 3.58 13.67
C GLU A 24 8.79 4.79 14.49
N LEU A 25 7.48 5.03 14.64
CA LEU A 25 6.99 6.16 15.44
C LEU A 25 7.38 6.05 16.92
N ASN A 26 7.39 4.84 17.47
CA ASN A 26 7.87 4.60 18.84
C ASN A 26 9.38 4.84 18.99
N ALA A 27 10.15 4.73 17.90
CA ALA A 27 11.59 4.95 17.91
C ALA A 27 11.96 6.44 17.76
N VAL A 28 11.08 7.25 17.17
CA VAL A 28 11.46 8.58 16.68
C VAL A 28 10.86 9.74 17.52
N ASP A 29 9.90 9.54 18.44
CA ASP A 29 9.35 10.56 19.37
C ASP A 29 8.89 11.91 18.75
N ILE A 30 8.91 12.04 17.41
CA ILE A 30 8.81 13.32 16.68
C ILE A 30 7.39 13.56 16.11
N PHE A 31 6.51 12.57 16.06
CA PHE A 31 5.21 12.69 15.40
C PHE A 31 4.02 12.65 16.36
N ALA A 32 3.20 13.70 16.32
CA ALA A 32 1.91 13.72 16.98
C ALA A 32 1.02 12.56 16.48
N ILE A 33 0.37 11.86 17.40
CA ILE A 33 -0.48 10.67 17.16
C ILE A 33 -1.47 10.86 15.99
N THR A 34 -2.00 12.07 15.81
CA THR A 34 -2.93 12.40 14.71
C THR A 34 -2.29 12.31 13.33
N PHE A 35 -1.03 12.73 13.20
CA PHE A 35 -0.30 12.65 11.93
C PHE A 35 0.03 11.20 11.57
N ALA A 36 0.41 10.39 12.56
CA ALA A 36 0.63 8.95 12.41
C ALA A 36 -0.61 8.23 11.85
N GLY A 37 -1.79 8.49 12.43
CA GLY A 37 -3.04 7.92 11.96
C GLY A 37 -3.36 8.28 10.51
N PHE A 38 -3.06 9.53 10.10
CA PHE A 38 -3.22 9.95 8.71
C PHE A 38 -2.28 9.21 7.75
N ILE A 39 -0.99 9.07 8.10
CA ILE A 39 -0.03 8.34 7.25
C ILE A 39 -0.42 6.87 7.12
N ILE A 40 -0.80 6.22 8.22
CA ILE A 40 -1.27 4.83 8.20
C ILE A 40 -2.49 4.70 7.27
N ALA A 41 -3.48 5.57 7.42
CA ALA A 41 -4.67 5.57 6.58
C ALA A 41 -4.33 5.80 5.10
N ALA A 42 -3.47 6.78 4.79
CA ALA A 42 -3.03 7.08 3.44
C ALA A 42 -2.28 5.90 2.79
N THR A 43 -1.44 5.20 3.56
CA THR A 43 -0.68 4.04 3.07
C THR A 43 -1.56 2.80 2.91
N ALA A 44 -2.57 2.64 3.76
CA ALA A 44 -3.52 1.52 3.72
C ALA A 44 -4.59 1.68 2.63
N ALA A 45 -4.99 2.91 2.30
CA ALA A 45 -6.05 3.19 1.32
C ALA A 45 -5.86 2.52 -0.06
N PRO A 46 -4.65 2.49 -0.66
CA PRO A 46 -4.36 1.75 -1.88
C PRO A 46 -4.75 0.25 -1.82
N TYR A 47 -4.48 -0.41 -0.69
CA TYR A 47 -4.85 -1.82 -0.50
C TYR A 47 -6.35 -2.00 -0.40
N ALA A 48 -7.02 -1.13 0.37
CA ALA A 48 -8.48 -1.15 0.49
C ALA A 48 -9.17 -0.90 -0.87
N LEU A 49 -8.64 0.03 -1.67
CA LEU A 49 -9.12 0.33 -3.02
C LEU A 49 -9.06 -0.91 -3.93
N LEU A 50 -7.89 -1.54 -4.05
CA LEU A 50 -7.73 -2.70 -4.94
C LEU A 50 -8.49 -3.93 -4.42
N ALA A 51 -8.57 -4.11 -3.11
CA ALA A 51 -9.40 -5.13 -2.50
C ALA A 51 -10.87 -4.93 -2.86
N ALA A 52 -11.42 -3.73 -2.67
CA ALA A 52 -12.80 -3.38 -2.99
C ALA A 52 -13.09 -3.58 -4.48
N LEU A 53 -12.21 -3.10 -5.37
CA LEU A 53 -12.37 -3.28 -6.81
C LEU A 53 -12.37 -4.75 -7.21
N SER A 54 -11.50 -5.57 -6.62
CA SER A 54 -11.46 -7.02 -6.89
C SER A 54 -12.75 -7.74 -6.51
N ARG A 55 -13.58 -7.14 -5.63
CA ARG A 55 -14.92 -7.64 -5.30
C ARG A 55 -15.97 -7.29 -6.35
N GLN A 56 -15.77 -6.19 -7.07
CA GLN A 56 -16.76 -5.61 -7.97
C GLN A 56 -16.59 -6.09 -9.41
N VAL A 57 -15.39 -6.55 -9.79
CA VAL A 57 -15.12 -7.06 -11.13
C VAL A 57 -15.46 -8.55 -11.26
N ASP A 58 -16.15 -8.90 -12.35
CA ASP A 58 -16.55 -10.28 -12.66
C ASP A 58 -15.49 -11.07 -13.44
N SER A 59 -14.60 -10.37 -14.15
CA SER A 59 -13.51 -10.98 -14.91
C SER A 59 -12.38 -11.48 -14.01
N ASP A 60 -12.01 -12.76 -14.15
CA ASP A 60 -10.87 -13.34 -13.42
C ASP A 60 -9.55 -12.69 -13.80
N VAL A 61 -9.39 -12.23 -15.05
CA VAL A 61 -8.20 -11.48 -15.49
C VAL A 61 -8.11 -10.15 -14.74
N ALA A 62 -9.23 -9.42 -14.61
CA ALA A 62 -9.25 -8.17 -13.84
C ALA A 62 -8.95 -8.41 -12.35
N ARG A 63 -9.41 -9.53 -11.78
CA ARG A 63 -9.08 -9.94 -10.40
C ARG A 63 -7.60 -10.26 -10.23
N ILE A 64 -6.98 -10.94 -11.20
CA ILE A 64 -5.54 -11.22 -11.22
C ILE A 64 -4.76 -9.90 -11.26
N VAL A 65 -5.16 -8.94 -12.10
CA VAL A 65 -4.52 -7.61 -12.16
C VAL A 65 -4.61 -6.88 -10.81
N CYS A 66 -5.76 -6.92 -10.14
CA CYS A 66 -5.88 -6.37 -8.78
C CYS A 66 -4.93 -7.08 -7.79
N GLY A 67 -4.82 -8.40 -7.86
CA GLY A 67 -3.92 -9.19 -7.03
C GLY A 67 -2.44 -8.87 -7.26
N LEU A 68 -2.04 -8.73 -8.51
CA LEU A 68 -0.69 -8.29 -8.88
C LEU A 68 -0.40 -6.88 -8.38
N GLY A 69 -1.38 -5.97 -8.47
CA GLY A 69 -1.27 -4.62 -7.90
C GLY A 69 -1.06 -4.65 -6.38
N LEU A 70 -1.82 -5.45 -5.65
CA LEU A 70 -1.65 -5.63 -4.20
C LEU A 70 -0.26 -6.19 -3.83
N ALA A 71 0.24 -7.15 -4.62
CA ALA A 71 1.59 -7.70 -4.42
C ALA A 71 2.66 -6.64 -4.71
N ALA A 72 2.50 -5.86 -5.78
CA ALA A 72 3.41 -4.77 -6.14
C ALA A 72 3.45 -3.67 -5.08
N LEU A 73 2.29 -3.27 -4.53
CA LEU A 73 2.22 -2.33 -3.41
C LEU A 73 2.99 -2.85 -2.19
N SER A 74 2.83 -4.13 -1.85
CA SER A 74 3.53 -4.75 -0.72
C SER A 74 5.04 -4.80 -0.94
N ALA A 75 5.47 -5.20 -2.14
CA ALA A 75 6.87 -5.25 -2.51
C ALA A 75 7.50 -3.85 -2.52
N PHE A 76 6.79 -2.86 -3.07
CA PHE A 76 7.21 -1.46 -3.06
C PHE A 76 7.36 -0.96 -1.63
N TRP A 77 6.37 -1.20 -0.76
CA TRP A 77 6.45 -0.74 0.62
C TRP A 77 7.65 -1.35 1.34
N ILE A 78 7.79 -2.67 1.32
CA ILE A 78 8.91 -3.36 2.00
C ILE A 78 10.25 -2.82 1.49
N TRP A 79 10.38 -2.64 0.17
CA TRP A 79 11.62 -2.16 -0.41
C TRP A 79 11.89 -0.69 -0.10
N ALA A 80 10.94 0.21 -0.37
CA ALA A 80 11.12 1.65 -0.21
C ALA A 80 11.17 2.07 1.26
N PHE A 81 10.25 1.56 2.09
CA PHE A 81 10.26 1.80 3.53
C PHE A 81 11.47 1.15 4.18
N GLY A 82 11.78 -0.09 3.82
CA GLY A 82 12.95 -0.79 4.33
C GLY A 82 14.25 -0.05 3.99
N ALA A 83 14.39 0.44 2.76
CA ALA A 83 15.58 1.18 2.33
C ALA A 83 15.79 2.48 3.12
N VAL A 84 14.72 3.18 3.50
CA VAL A 84 14.81 4.46 4.22
C VAL A 84 14.92 4.26 5.74
N PHE A 85 14.17 3.32 6.33
CA PHE A 85 14.02 3.22 7.78
C PHE A 85 14.69 2.00 8.40
N TRP A 86 14.85 0.88 7.67
CA TRP A 86 15.39 -0.37 8.25
C TRP A 86 16.83 -0.65 7.87
N TRP A 87 17.20 -0.30 6.64
CA TRP A 87 18.48 -0.63 6.05
C TRP A 87 19.36 0.60 5.82
N ASN A 88 18.88 1.80 6.17
CA ASN A 88 19.67 3.03 6.11
C ASN A 88 20.51 3.17 7.39
N PRO A 89 21.85 3.04 7.32
CA PRO A 89 22.71 3.21 8.49
C PRO A 89 22.87 4.69 8.89
N THR A 90 22.52 5.62 8.01
CA THR A 90 22.73 7.06 8.20
C THR A 90 21.44 7.83 7.86
N PRO A 91 20.39 7.70 8.69
CA PRO A 91 19.15 8.44 8.47
C PRO A 91 19.38 9.95 8.59
N ASP A 92 18.75 10.70 7.70
CA ASP A 92 18.78 12.17 7.70
C ASP A 92 17.40 12.76 8.04
N ALA A 93 17.36 14.08 8.26
CA ALA A 93 16.12 14.76 8.65
C ALA A 93 15.06 14.80 7.53
N GLN A 94 15.44 14.55 6.28
CA GLN A 94 14.53 14.51 5.12
C GLN A 94 13.89 13.13 4.94
N ASP A 95 14.40 12.07 5.57
CA ASP A 95 13.80 10.73 5.53
C ASP A 95 12.33 10.73 6.01
N GLY A 96 11.96 11.66 6.90
CA GLY A 96 10.55 11.86 7.30
C GLY A 96 9.61 12.22 6.14
N LEU A 97 10.12 12.82 5.05
CA LEU A 97 9.34 13.10 3.84
C LEU A 97 8.91 11.84 3.11
N ALA A 98 9.65 10.73 3.28
CA ALA A 98 9.31 9.44 2.69
C ALA A 98 7.95 8.95 3.19
N LEU A 99 7.57 9.27 4.43
CA LEU A 99 6.25 8.97 4.99
C LEU A 99 5.10 9.67 4.24
N ILE A 100 5.38 10.76 3.51
CA ILE A 100 4.39 11.47 2.70
C ILE A 100 4.47 11.03 1.23
N VAL A 101 5.69 10.88 0.71
CA VAL A 101 5.93 10.54 -0.70
C VAL A 101 5.49 9.12 -1.01
N PHE A 102 5.79 8.15 -0.14
CA PHE A 102 5.45 6.75 -0.40
C PHE A 102 3.94 6.50 -0.50
N PRO A 103 3.09 7.00 0.41
CA PRO A 103 1.65 6.88 0.25
C PRO A 103 1.15 7.52 -1.03
N ALA A 104 1.67 8.70 -1.40
CA ALA A 104 1.27 9.37 -2.64
C ALA A 104 1.58 8.52 -3.89
N LEU A 105 2.77 7.92 -3.95
CA LEU A 105 3.16 7.01 -5.04
C LEU A 105 2.31 5.74 -5.06
N MET A 106 2.02 5.17 -3.88
CA MET A 106 1.16 3.98 -3.77
C MET A 106 -0.27 4.26 -4.23
N ILE A 107 -0.83 5.43 -3.89
CA ILE A 107 -2.15 5.87 -4.34
C ILE A 107 -2.16 6.03 -5.87
N ALA A 108 -1.16 6.69 -6.45
CA ALA A 108 -1.05 6.87 -7.89
C ALA A 108 -0.95 5.52 -8.63
N GLY A 109 -0.09 4.62 -8.14
CA GLY A 109 0.06 3.28 -8.70
C GLY A 109 -1.21 2.44 -8.60
N ALA A 110 -1.87 2.44 -7.44
CA ALA A 110 -3.14 1.73 -7.26
C ALA A 110 -4.25 2.30 -8.14
N GLY A 111 -4.30 3.63 -8.33
CA GLY A 111 -5.23 4.28 -9.26
C GLY A 111 -5.05 3.80 -10.71
N ALA A 112 -3.80 3.74 -11.18
CA ALA A 112 -3.49 3.22 -12.51
C ALA A 112 -3.92 1.74 -12.66
N VAL A 113 -3.60 0.90 -11.66
CA VAL A 113 -4.03 -0.51 -11.65
C VAL A 113 -5.55 -0.63 -11.65
N ALA A 114 -6.24 0.20 -10.88
CA ALA A 114 -7.70 0.19 -10.81
C ALA A 114 -8.35 0.52 -12.16
N ILE A 115 -7.82 1.52 -12.87
CA ILE A 115 -8.27 1.88 -14.21
C ILE A 115 -8.06 0.70 -15.17
N ILE A 116 -6.88 0.07 -15.16
CA ILE A 116 -6.57 -1.08 -16.03
C ILE A 116 -7.51 -2.25 -15.76
N ALA A 117 -7.69 -2.62 -14.48
CA ALA A 117 -8.58 -3.72 -14.10
C ALA A 117 -10.03 -3.43 -14.51
N TRP A 118 -10.50 -2.20 -14.35
CA TRP A 118 -11.83 -1.79 -14.80
C TRP A 118 -11.98 -1.88 -16.32
N LEU A 119 -11.00 -1.40 -17.09
CA LEU A 119 -10.99 -1.49 -18.55
C LEU A 119 -11.06 -2.95 -19.02
N ILE A 120 -10.26 -3.83 -18.41
CA ILE A 120 -10.29 -5.28 -18.70
C ILE A 120 -11.67 -5.85 -18.41
N ALA A 121 -12.24 -5.57 -17.23
CA ALA A 121 -13.56 -6.08 -16.86
C ALA A 121 -14.69 -5.60 -17.78
N ARG A 122 -14.51 -4.45 -18.45
CA ARG A 122 -15.54 -3.87 -19.33
C ARG A 122 -15.42 -4.30 -20.79
N PHE A 123 -14.21 -4.54 -21.27
CA PHE A 123 -13.93 -4.66 -22.71
C PHE A 123 -13.25 -5.96 -23.14
N ALA A 124 -12.76 -6.78 -22.21
CA ALA A 124 -12.15 -8.08 -22.50
C ALA A 124 -13.06 -9.23 -22.04
#